data_AF-A0A6A2ZDA2-F1
#
_entry.id   AF-A0A6A2ZDA2-F1
#
_cell.length_a   1.000
_cell.length_b   1.000
_cell.length_c   1.000
_cell.angle_alpha   90.00
_cell.angle_beta   90.00
_cell.angle_gamma   90.00
#
_symmetry.space_group_name_H-M   'P 1'
#
loop_
_entity.id
_entity.type
_entity.pdbx_description
1 polymer ?
#
loop_
_entity_poly.entity_id
_entity_poly.type
_entity_poly.pdbx_seq_one_letter_code
_entity_poly.pdbx_strand_id
1 'polypeptide(L)'
;MATPEAVVKKDVYSVWELTPEDVTARVKKVMEGLRSEFGGPPFEPHVTVVGAISLAPDDALAKFRAACGGLKAYNATVDRVATGTFFYQCVFLLLHPTSEVVETSEHCSGHFGYKRSSHTEDKTLKSWEKAAECNLSPN
;
A
#
# COMPACT_ATOMS: atom_id res chain seq x y z
N MET A 1 -37.52 -12.83 19.98
CA MET A 1 -36.12 -13.27 20.18
C MET A 1 -35.31 -12.66 19.05
N ALA A 2 -34.41 -11.73 19.36
CA ALA A 2 -33.50 -11.20 18.35
C ALA A 2 -32.45 -12.27 18.04
N THR A 3 -32.32 -12.65 16.78
CA THR A 3 -31.19 -13.46 16.30
C THR A 3 -29.90 -12.72 16.63
N PRO A 4 -28.88 -13.37 17.21
CA PRO A 4 -27.60 -12.72 17.45
C PRO A 4 -27.04 -12.27 16.10
N GLU A 5 -26.75 -10.98 15.97
CA GLU A 5 -26.04 -10.45 14.81
C GLU A 5 -24.75 -11.26 14.63
N ALA A 6 -24.62 -11.95 13.51
CA ALA A 6 -23.40 -12.66 13.19
C ALA A 6 -22.26 -11.65 13.18
N VAL A 7 -21.27 -11.81 14.06
CA VAL A 7 -20.08 -10.97 14.07
C VAL A 7 -19.37 -11.17 12.74
N VAL A 8 -19.47 -10.18 11.86
CA VAL A 8 -18.80 -10.21 10.55
C VAL A 8 -17.29 -10.14 10.82
N LYS A 9 -16.58 -11.22 10.49
CA LYS A 9 -15.12 -11.28 10.62
C LYS A 9 -14.50 -10.17 9.77
N LYS A 10 -13.59 -9.42 10.37
CA LYS A 10 -12.77 -8.41 9.70
C LYS A 10 -11.32 -8.84 9.67
N ASP A 11 -10.65 -8.50 8.59
CA ASP A 11 -9.20 -8.63 8.44
C ASP A 11 -8.60 -7.23 8.23
N VAL A 12 -7.27 -7.14 8.31
CA VAL A 12 -6.54 -5.89 8.08
C VAL A 12 -6.03 -5.90 6.64
N TYR A 13 -6.31 -4.83 5.90
CA TYR A 13 -5.94 -4.64 4.51
C TYR A 13 -5.04 -3.42 4.33
N SER A 14 -4.27 -3.40 3.25
CA SER A 14 -3.54 -2.24 2.75
C SER A 14 -3.68 -2.21 1.23
N VAL A 15 -3.67 -1.01 0.63
CA VAL A 15 -3.75 -0.85 -0.83
C VAL A 15 -2.42 -0.32 -1.31
N TRP A 16 -1.85 -1.04 -2.26
CA TRP A 16 -0.52 -0.81 -2.80
C TRP A 16 -0.61 -0.57 -4.30
N GLU A 17 0.18 0.40 -4.78
CA GLU A 17 0.50 0.53 -6.18
C GLU A 17 1.71 -0.33 -6.51
N LEU A 18 1.64 -0.97 -7.67
CA LEU A 18 2.69 -1.80 -8.21
C LEU A 18 3.40 -1.07 -9.33
N THR A 19 4.72 -1.15 -9.35
CA THR A 19 5.53 -0.56 -10.43
C THR A 19 5.62 -1.52 -11.63
N PRO A 20 5.92 -1.00 -12.83
CA PRO A 20 6.24 -1.84 -13.99
C PRO A 20 7.32 -2.88 -13.68
N GLU A 21 7.30 -4.02 -14.35
CA GLU A 21 8.14 -5.19 -14.03
C GLU A 21 9.64 -4.86 -14.02
N ASP A 22 10.12 -4.05 -14.97
CA ASP A 22 11.51 -3.62 -15.07
C ASP A 22 11.93 -2.74 -13.88
N VAL A 23 11.05 -1.85 -13.43
CA VAL A 23 11.26 -1.00 -12.25
C VAL A 23 11.23 -1.86 -10.98
N THR A 24 10.25 -2.76 -10.86
CA THR A 24 10.11 -3.72 -9.75
C THR A 24 11.38 -4.54 -9.59
N ALA A 25 11.89 -5.13 -10.68
CA ALA A 25 13.12 -5.93 -10.67
C ALA A 25 14.34 -5.10 -10.24
N ARG A 26 14.47 -3.87 -10.74
CA ARG A 26 15.58 -2.97 -10.38
C ARG A 26 15.55 -2.60 -8.90
N VAL A 27 14.39 -2.21 -8.37
CA VAL A 27 14.23 -1.83 -6.96
C VAL A 27 14.43 -3.05 -6.05
N LYS A 28 13.89 -4.21 -6.43
CA LYS A 28 14.07 -5.46 -5.68
C LYS A 28 15.55 -5.83 -5.53
N LYS A 29 16.35 -5.69 -6.58
CA LYS A 29 17.81 -5.92 -6.51
C LYS A 29 18.50 -5.01 -5.48
N VAL A 30 18.11 -3.74 -5.40
CA VAL A 30 18.64 -2.80 -4.39
C VAL A 30 18.21 -3.23 -2.98
N MET A 31 16.93 -3.58 -2.80
CA MET A 31 16.39 -4.06 -1.53
C MET A 31 17.10 -5.32 -1.03
N GLU A 32 17.40 -6.27 -1.93
CA GLU A 32 18.13 -7.50 -1.61
C GLU A 32 19.58 -7.22 -1.19
N GLY A 33 20.26 -6.30 -1.87
CA GLY A 33 21.61 -5.86 -1.50
C GLY A 33 21.64 -5.23 -0.09
N LEU A 34 20.76 -4.25 0.16
CA LEU A 34 20.64 -3.61 1.47
C LEU A 34 20.29 -4.61 2.57
N ARG A 35 19.33 -5.51 2.32
CA ARG A 35 18.95 -6.55 3.28
C ARG A 35 20.09 -7.51 3.57
N SER A 36 20.90 -7.87 2.56
CA SER A 36 22.04 -8.77 2.76
C SER A 36 23.12 -8.15 3.66
N GLU A 37 23.28 -6.83 3.64
CA GLU A 37 24.27 -6.11 4.43
C GLU A 37 23.76 -5.74 5.83
N PHE A 38 22.51 -5.27 5.93
CA PHE A 38 21.95 -4.69 7.16
C PHE A 38 20.88 -5.55 7.84
N GLY A 39 20.48 -6.67 7.23
CA GLY A 39 19.37 -7.52 7.69
C GLY A 39 17.98 -6.94 7.38
N GLY A 40 16.94 -7.59 7.92
CA GLY A 40 15.53 -7.18 7.77
C GLY A 40 14.67 -8.20 7.00
N PRO A 41 13.33 -8.08 7.10
CA PRO A 41 12.41 -8.99 6.41
C PRO A 41 12.39 -8.72 4.90
N PRO A 42 12.22 -9.77 4.07
CA PRO A 42 11.93 -9.58 2.65
C PRO A 42 10.50 -9.05 2.47
N PHE A 43 10.30 -8.19 1.46
CA PHE A 43 9.00 -7.74 1.01
C PHE A 43 9.08 -7.33 -0.47
N GLU A 44 7.94 -7.27 -1.16
CA GLU A 44 7.88 -6.81 -2.56
C GLU A 44 7.90 -5.27 -2.63
N PRO A 45 8.59 -4.65 -3.60
CA PRO A 45 8.58 -3.20 -3.75
C PRO A 45 7.17 -2.70 -4.09
N HIS A 46 6.70 -1.69 -3.37
CA HIS A 46 5.38 -1.10 -3.55
C HIS A 46 5.32 0.33 -3.05
N VAL A 47 4.29 1.07 -3.47
CA VAL A 47 3.92 2.37 -2.91
C VAL A 47 2.59 2.20 -2.18
N THR A 48 2.56 2.42 -0.86
CA THR A 48 1.33 2.33 -0.08
C THR A 48 0.47 3.57 -0.28
N VAL A 49 -0.73 3.42 -0.84
CA VAL A 49 -1.71 4.51 -0.98
C VAL A 49 -2.73 4.53 0.16
N VAL A 50 -3.04 3.36 0.73
CA VAL A 50 -3.88 3.19 1.92
C VAL A 50 -3.18 2.24 2.88
N GLY A 51 -2.88 2.73 4.08
CA GLY A 51 -2.26 1.92 5.14
C GLY A 51 -3.22 0.90 5.76
N ALA A 52 -2.79 0.26 6.83
CA ALA A 52 -3.56 -0.76 7.54
C ALA A 52 -4.99 -0.28 7.90
N ILE A 53 -6.00 -0.97 7.37
CA ILE A 53 -7.43 -0.69 7.60
C ILE A 53 -8.22 -1.97 7.85
N SER A 54 -9.07 -1.99 8.88
CA SER A 54 -9.88 -3.16 9.25
C SER A 54 -11.23 -3.15 8.52
N LEU A 55 -11.46 -4.16 7.68
CA LEU A 55 -12.67 -4.28 6.85
C LEU A 55 -13.16 -5.72 6.80
N ALA A 56 -14.45 -5.91 6.52
CA ALA A 56 -14.94 -7.21 6.08
C ALA A 56 -14.39 -7.52 4.67
N PRO A 57 -14.14 -8.79 4.31
CA PRO A 57 -13.55 -9.13 3.01
C PRO A 57 -14.32 -8.59 1.80
N ASP A 58 -15.64 -8.73 1.79
CA ASP A 58 -16.49 -8.25 0.69
C ASP A 58 -16.46 -6.71 0.58
N ASP A 59 -16.44 -6.02 1.73
CA ASP A 59 -16.30 -4.58 1.82
C ASP A 59 -14.96 -4.09 1.28
N ALA A 60 -13.87 -4.78 1.60
CA ALA A 60 -12.53 -4.46 1.12
C ALA A 60 -12.46 -4.60 -0.41
N LEU A 61 -12.99 -5.69 -0.95
CA LEU A 61 -12.99 -5.95 -2.38
C LEU A 61 -13.88 -4.96 -3.16
N ALA A 62 -15.07 -4.65 -2.64
CA ALA A 62 -15.97 -3.68 -3.25
C ALA A 62 -15.36 -2.28 -3.30
N LYS A 63 -14.76 -1.82 -2.18
CA LYS A 63 -14.08 -0.52 -2.11
C LYS A 63 -12.84 -0.47 -3.01
N PHE A 64 -12.06 -1.56 -3.07
CA PHE A 64 -10.92 -1.67 -3.97
C PHE A 64 -11.33 -1.52 -5.44
N ARG A 65 -12.34 -2.28 -5.89
CA ARG A 65 -12.83 -2.19 -7.27
C ARG A 65 -13.39 -0.81 -7.61
N ALA A 66 -14.14 -0.20 -6.68
CA ALA A 66 -14.66 1.15 -6.86
C ALA A 66 -13.54 2.19 -6.98
N ALA A 67 -12.51 2.09 -6.15
CA ALA A 67 -11.34 2.96 -6.22
C ALA A 67 -10.62 2.82 -7.56
N CYS A 68 -10.32 1.59 -7.99
CA CYS A 68 -9.62 1.33 -9.26
C CYS A 68 -10.40 1.82 -10.49
N GLY A 69 -11.74 1.76 -10.46
CA GLY A 69 -12.58 2.24 -11.57
C GLY A 69 -12.47 3.75 -11.84
N GLY A 70 -11.97 4.52 -10.87
CA GLY A 70 -11.72 5.96 -10.99
C GLY A 70 -10.25 6.34 -11.22
N LEU A 71 -9.35 5.36 -11.37
CA LEU A 71 -7.92 5.60 -11.49
C LEU A 71 -7.39 5.29 -12.88
N LYS A 72 -6.37 6.05 -13.28
CA LYS A 72 -5.51 5.74 -14.43
C LYS A 72 -4.09 5.51 -13.95
N ALA A 73 -3.30 4.79 -14.74
CA ALA A 73 -1.88 4.68 -14.51
C ALA A 73 -1.23 6.07 -14.65
N TYR A 74 -0.26 6.37 -13.79
CA TYR A 74 0.37 7.67 -13.72
C TYR A 74 1.89 7.53 -13.50
N ASN A 75 2.61 8.63 -13.63
CA ASN A 75 4.07 8.64 -13.45
C ASN A 75 4.45 9.15 -12.05
N ALA A 76 5.33 8.41 -11.38
CA ALA A 76 5.96 8.83 -10.14
C ALA A 76 7.47 9.04 -10.37
N THR A 77 8.02 10.09 -9.76
CA THR A 77 9.47 10.38 -9.80
C THR A 77 10.04 10.23 -8.41
N VAL A 78 11.17 9.52 -8.28
CA VAL A 78 11.94 9.49 -7.04
C VAL A 78 12.65 10.83 -6.88
N ASP A 79 12.36 11.55 -5.80
CA ASP A 79 13.06 12.79 -5.42
C ASP A 79 14.43 12.47 -4.82
N ARG A 80 14.46 11.60 -3.80
CA ARG A 80 15.69 11.21 -3.10
C ARG A 80 15.54 9.92 -2.31
N VAL A 81 16.67 9.37 -1.87
CA VAL A 81 16.70 8.38 -0.78
C VAL A 81 16.55 9.12 0.54
N ALA A 82 15.68 8.64 1.42
CA ALA A 82 15.44 9.20 2.74
C ALA A 82 15.47 8.10 3.82
N THR A 83 15.64 8.53 5.06
CA THR A 83 15.58 7.68 6.25
C THR A 83 14.59 8.24 7.25
N GLY A 84 14.07 7.37 8.10
CA GLY A 84 13.16 7.73 9.18
C GLY A 84 13.59 7.09 10.49
N THR A 85 12.76 7.24 11.52
CA THR A 85 13.11 6.88 12.90
C THR A 85 12.33 5.67 13.42
N PHE A 86 11.64 4.93 12.55
CA PHE A 86 10.90 3.72 12.94
C PHE A 86 11.04 2.61 11.91
N PHE A 87 10.72 1.38 12.33
CA PHE A 87 11.02 0.15 11.60
C PHE A 87 10.59 0.16 10.12
N TYR A 88 9.35 0.57 9.81
CA TYR A 88 8.83 0.60 8.44
C TYR A 88 9.25 1.84 7.62
N GLN A 89 9.99 2.78 8.23
CA GLN A 89 10.62 3.91 7.56
C GLN A 89 12.12 3.93 7.87
N CYS A 90 12.80 2.79 7.66
CA CYS A 90 14.25 2.69 7.86
C CYS A 90 15.01 3.43 6.73
N VAL A 91 14.89 2.92 5.50
CA VAL A 91 15.39 3.54 4.27
C VAL A 91 14.28 3.42 3.22
N PHE A 92 13.94 4.52 2.55
CA PHE A 92 12.87 4.54 1.55
C PHE A 92 13.17 5.53 0.43
N LEU A 93 12.56 5.29 -0.73
CA LEU A 93 12.57 6.23 -1.85
C LEU A 93 11.45 7.25 -1.61
N LEU A 94 11.81 8.51 -1.41
CA LEU A 94 10.84 9.58 -1.32
C LEU A 94 10.40 9.98 -2.73
N LEU A 95 9.10 9.91 -3.00
CA LEU A 95 8.54 10.32 -4.28
C LEU A 95 8.29 11.83 -4.29
N HIS A 96 8.48 12.44 -5.46
CA HIS A 96 8.08 13.82 -5.71
C HIS A 96 6.54 13.91 -5.62
N PRO A 97 5.98 14.84 -4.84
CA PRO A 97 4.53 14.94 -4.61
C PRO A 97 3.84 15.65 -5.78
N THR A 98 3.84 15.04 -6.97
CA THR A 98 3.02 15.50 -8.09
C THR A 98 1.54 15.41 -7.73
N SER A 99 0.69 16.18 -8.44
CA SER A 99 -0.76 16.09 -8.28
C SER A 99 -1.27 14.64 -8.43
N GLU A 100 -0.77 13.90 -9.42
CA GLU A 100 -1.18 12.49 -9.65
C GLU A 100 -0.88 11.59 -8.44
N VAL A 101 0.29 11.72 -7.81
CA VAL A 101 0.67 10.95 -6.61
C VAL A 101 -0.25 11.29 -5.43
N VAL A 102 -0.48 12.58 -5.19
CA VAL A 102 -1.25 13.06 -4.04
C VAL A 102 -2.74 12.73 -4.20
N GLU A 103 -3.30 13.02 -5.38
CA GLU A 103 -4.71 12.79 -5.70
C GLU A 103 -5.04 11.30 -5.70
N THR A 104 -4.13 10.41 -6.15
CA THR A 104 -4.35 8.96 -6.07
C THR A 104 -4.47 8.47 -4.62
N SER A 105 -3.62 9.00 -3.72
CA SER A 105 -3.73 8.71 -2.29
C SER A 105 -5.04 9.22 -1.70
N GLU A 106 -5.46 10.45 -2.05
CA GLU A 106 -6.72 11.05 -1.57
C GLU A 106 -7.95 10.31 -2.08
N HIS A 107 -7.98 9.97 -3.37
CA HIS A 107 -9.03 9.18 -3.99
C HIS A 107 -9.20 7.83 -3.31
N CYS A 108 -8.11 7.06 -3.17
CA CYS A 108 -8.14 5.79 -2.47
C CYS A 108 -8.57 5.96 -1.00
N SER A 109 -8.04 6.96 -0.31
CA SER A 109 -8.41 7.22 1.09
C SER A 109 -9.90 7.53 1.23
N GLY A 110 -10.48 8.28 0.31
CA GLY A 110 -11.92 8.58 0.25
C GLY A 110 -12.78 7.33 0.11
N HIS A 111 -12.44 6.44 -0.84
CA HIS A 111 -13.17 5.18 -1.04
C HIS A 111 -13.09 4.24 0.18
N PHE A 112 -11.95 4.24 0.87
CA PHE A 112 -11.72 3.37 2.02
C PHE A 112 -12.15 3.99 3.35
N GLY A 113 -12.52 5.29 3.37
CA GLY A 113 -12.73 6.03 4.62
C GLY A 113 -11.48 6.09 5.49
N TYR A 114 -10.30 5.98 4.87
CA TYR A 114 -9.02 5.88 5.55
C TYR A 114 -8.59 7.24 6.10
N LYS A 115 -8.26 7.28 7.39
CA LYS A 115 -7.69 8.45 8.05
C LYS A 115 -6.19 8.23 8.21
N ARG A 116 -5.40 9.10 7.59
CA ARG A 116 -3.94 9.08 7.71
C ARG A 116 -3.56 9.27 9.17
N SER A 117 -2.84 8.31 9.75
CA SER A 117 -2.16 8.45 11.03
C SER A 117 -0.65 8.51 10.78
N SER A 118 0.07 9.29 11.58
CA SER A 118 1.53 9.29 11.59
C SER A 118 2.13 8.05 12.28
N HIS A 119 1.29 7.10 12.69
CA HIS A 119 1.67 5.91 13.43
C HIS A 119 0.98 4.68 12.83
N THR A 120 1.76 3.84 12.16
CA THR A 120 1.38 2.48 11.81
C THR A 120 1.66 1.59 13.02
N GLU A 121 0.60 1.19 13.73
CA GLU A 121 0.71 0.31 14.92
C GLU A 121 0.85 -1.17 14.57
N ASP A 122 0.93 -1.54 13.29
CA ASP A 122 1.18 -2.92 12.91
C ASP A 122 2.59 -3.31 13.34
N LYS A 123 2.71 -3.94 14.51
CA LYS A 123 3.97 -4.49 15.04
C LYS A 123 4.11 -5.98 14.75
N THR A 124 3.19 -6.54 13.96
CA THR A 124 3.03 -7.99 13.89
C THR A 124 4.03 -8.67 12.96
N LEU A 125 4.76 -7.89 12.13
CA LEU A 125 5.70 -8.37 11.10
C LEU A 125 5.09 -9.50 10.24
N LYS A 126 3.75 -9.56 10.15
CA LYS A 126 3.06 -10.59 9.40
C LYS A 126 3.25 -10.32 7.92
N SER A 127 3.47 -11.39 7.16
CA SER A 127 3.46 -11.32 5.71
C SER A 127 2.07 -10.91 5.25
N TRP A 128 2.00 -9.95 4.33
CA TRP A 128 0.78 -9.63 3.62
C TRP A 128 0.52 -10.70 2.56
N GLU A 129 -0.75 -11.04 2.36
CA GLU A 129 -1.21 -11.92 1.28
C GLU A 129 -1.99 -11.08 0.26
N LYS A 130 -1.79 -11.37 -1.03
CA LYS A 130 -2.50 -10.66 -2.09
C LYS A 130 -3.98 -11.05 -2.07
N ALA A 131 -4.85 -10.09 -1.76
CA ALA A 131 -6.30 -10.28 -1.79
C ALA A 131 -6.91 -10.02 -3.18
N ALA A 132 -6.44 -8.99 -3.88
CA ALA A 132 -6.92 -8.58 -5.20
C ALA A 132 -5.87 -7.76 -5.94
N GLU A 133 -6.04 -7.63 -7.26
CA GLU A 133 -5.18 -6.84 -8.14
C GLU A 133 -6.04 -6.19 -9.22
N CYS A 134 -5.64 -5.01 -9.71
CA CYS A 134 -6.31 -4.32 -10.80
C CYS A 134 -5.28 -3.69 -11.74
N ASN A 135 -5.49 -3.84 -13.05
CA ASN A 135 -4.69 -3.18 -14.07
C ASN A 135 -5.34 -1.85 -14.44
N LEU A 136 -4.64 -0.75 -14.24
CA LEU A 136 -5.13 0.58 -14.60
C LEU A 136 -4.90 0.84 -16.09
N SER A 137 -5.84 1.54 -16.73
CA SER A 137 -5.64 2.03 -18.09
C SER A 137 -4.55 3.11 -18.10
N PRO A 138 -3.72 3.19 -19.16
CA PRO A 138 -2.76 4.28 -19.33
C PRO A 138 -3.46 5.64 -19.35
N ASN A 139 -2.74 6.70 -18.96
CA ASN A 139 -3.26 8.07 -18.95
C ASN A 139 -3.58 8.57 -20.36
#